data_AF-A0A9P7RF93-F1
#
_entry.id   AF-A0A9P7RF93-F1
#
_cell.length_a   1.000
_cell.length_b   1.000
_cell.length_c   1.000
_cell.angle_alpha   90.00
_cell.angle_beta   90.00
_cell.angle_gamma   90.00
#
_symmetry.space_group_name_H-M   'P 1'
#
loop_
_entity.id
_entity.type
_entity.pdbx_description
1 polymer ?
#
loop_
_entity_poly.entity_id
_entity_poly.type
_entity_poly.pdbx_seq_one_letter_code
_entity_poly.pdbx_strand_id
1 'polypeptide(L)'
;MAPSLFTLGTAALALAGDAVAKQFVLDDTYDSTNFFDKFDFFESKYGTGDYNDVDLTSGYINYRTRVDAQKLGLISNADGEVYVGPDAHNITEFPGVGRSSVRLESKAIYNKSLMVARFSHLPKPVCGAWPA
;
A
#
# COMPACT_ATOMS: atom_id res chain seq x y z
N MET A 1 62.25 25.20 -17.11
CA MET A 1 61.82 24.20 -16.11
C MET A 1 60.64 23.44 -16.70
N ALA A 2 60.87 22.22 -17.19
CA ALA A 2 59.81 21.42 -17.79
C ALA A 2 58.90 20.89 -16.67
N PRO A 3 57.57 21.03 -16.78
CA PRO A 3 56.67 20.44 -15.80
C PRO A 3 56.82 18.91 -15.86
N SER A 4 57.06 18.32 -14.69
CA SER A 4 57.19 16.88 -14.47
C SER A 4 55.93 16.15 -14.95
N LEU A 5 56.09 15.04 -15.68
CA LEU A 5 55.02 14.15 -16.13
C LEU A 5 54.16 13.60 -14.98
N PHE A 6 54.67 13.61 -13.74
CA PHE A 6 53.92 13.19 -12.56
C PHE A 6 52.80 14.15 -12.17
N THR A 7 52.88 15.44 -12.54
CA THR A 7 51.87 16.45 -12.17
C THR A 7 50.65 16.44 -13.10
N LEU A 8 50.74 15.77 -14.26
CA LEU A 8 49.62 15.60 -15.19
C LEU A 8 48.72 14.39 -14.86
N GLY A 9 49.26 13.37 -14.19
CA GLY A 9 48.51 12.16 -13.83
C GLY A 9 47.45 12.36 -12.74
N THR A 10 47.70 13.29 -11.80
CA THR A 10 46.79 13.59 -10.69
C THR A 10 45.54 14.38 -11.12
N ALA A 11 45.61 15.16 -12.20
CA ALA A 11 44.44 15.88 -12.72
C ALA A 11 43.44 14.95 -13.44
N ALA A 12 43.91 13.84 -14.01
CA ALA A 12 43.03 12.89 -14.73
C ALA A 12 42.15 12.05 -13.79
N LEU A 13 42.61 11.76 -12.56
CA LEU A 13 41.82 11.05 -11.54
C LEU A 13 40.75 11.93 -10.88
N ALA A 14 40.92 13.25 -10.87
CA ALA A 14 39.92 14.19 -10.34
C ALA A 14 38.70 14.36 -11.27
N LEU A 15 38.83 13.96 -12.54
CA LEU A 15 37.76 14.05 -13.56
C LEU A 15 37.05 12.71 -13.80
N ALA A 16 37.52 11.61 -13.20
CA ALA A 16 36.96 10.26 -13.40
C ALA A 16 35.92 9.85 -12.33
N GLY A 17 35.52 10.80 -11.47
CA GLY A 17 34.65 10.56 -10.34
C GLY A 17 33.20 10.96 -10.58
N ASP A 18 32.57 10.51 -11.66
CA ASP A 18 31.11 10.43 -11.67
C ASP A 18 30.71 9.31 -10.70
N ALA A 19 30.66 9.64 -9.41
CA ALA A 19 29.90 8.84 -8.47
C ALA A 19 28.44 8.90 -8.93
N VAL A 20 28.02 7.93 -9.76
CA VAL A 20 26.62 7.80 -10.18
C VAL A 20 25.79 7.61 -8.90
N ALA A 21 25.21 8.71 -8.42
CA ALA A 21 24.22 8.65 -7.37
C ALA A 21 23.09 7.77 -7.89
N LYS A 22 22.81 6.66 -7.19
CA LYS A 22 21.63 5.85 -7.50
C LYS A 22 20.40 6.71 -7.25
N GLN A 23 19.81 7.22 -8.32
CA GLN A 23 18.60 8.02 -8.27
C GLN A 23 17.38 7.10 -8.35
N PHE A 24 16.38 7.37 -7.51
CA PHE A 24 15.06 6.77 -7.68
C PHE A 24 14.35 7.48 -8.84
N VAL A 25 13.85 6.70 -9.79
CA VAL A 25 12.97 7.16 -10.85
C VAL A 25 11.55 6.69 -10.55
N LEU A 26 10.56 7.44 -11.02
CA LEU A 26 9.16 7.04 -10.88
C LEU A 26 8.93 5.77 -11.73
N ASP A 27 8.54 4.69 -11.05
CA ASP A 27 8.22 3.40 -11.69
C ASP A 27 6.70 3.27 -11.85
N ASP A 28 5.96 3.47 -10.76
CA ASP A 28 4.52 3.31 -10.72
C ASP A 28 3.82 4.51 -10.07
N THR A 29 2.63 4.86 -10.59
CA THR A 29 1.73 5.84 -10.00
C THR A 29 0.39 5.19 -9.67
N TYR A 30 -0.04 5.36 -8.42
CA TYR A 30 -1.33 4.93 -7.91
C TYR A 30 -2.13 6.17 -7.53
N ASP A 31 -3.27 6.38 -8.20
CA ASP A 31 -4.15 7.52 -7.97
C ASP A 31 -5.62 7.10 -8.09
N SER A 32 -6.55 8.03 -7.84
CA SER A 32 -7.99 7.76 -7.87
C SER A 32 -8.53 7.27 -9.22
N THR A 33 -7.76 7.31 -10.30
CA THR A 33 -8.19 6.77 -11.59
C THR A 33 -7.87 5.29 -11.76
N ASN A 34 -6.87 4.76 -11.03
CA ASN A 34 -6.35 3.41 -11.23
C ASN A 34 -6.15 2.58 -9.95
N PHE A 35 -6.32 3.18 -8.77
CA PHE A 35 -5.94 2.58 -7.48
C PHE A 35 -6.49 1.16 -7.32
N PHE A 36 -7.81 1.00 -7.33
CA PHE A 36 -8.45 -0.30 -7.11
C PHE A 36 -8.21 -1.33 -8.23
N ASP A 37 -7.73 -0.90 -9.40
CA ASP A 37 -7.36 -1.83 -10.48
C ASP A 37 -5.98 -2.44 -10.24
N LYS A 38 -5.12 -1.77 -9.46
CA LYS A 38 -3.76 -2.21 -9.11
C LYS A 38 -3.69 -3.04 -7.81
N PHE A 39 -4.81 -3.24 -7.13
CA PHE A 39 -4.92 -4.09 -5.93
C PHE A 39 -5.86 -5.27 -6.16
N ASP A 40 -5.52 -6.40 -5.53
CA ASP A 40 -6.43 -7.51 -5.27
C ASP A 40 -7.14 -7.29 -3.93
N PHE A 41 -8.37 -7.80 -3.84
CA PHE A 41 -9.20 -7.72 -2.63
C PHE A 41 -9.21 -9.09 -1.97
N PHE A 42 -8.64 -9.18 -0.78
CA PHE A 42 -8.75 -10.39 0.03
C PHE A 42 -10.22 -10.54 0.47
N GLU A 43 -10.77 -11.74 0.31
CA GLU A 43 -12.15 -12.06 0.69
C GLU A 43 -12.14 -13.04 1.87
N SER A 44 -12.83 -12.66 2.96
CA SER A 44 -13.02 -13.55 4.11
C SER A 44 -13.95 -14.69 3.74
N LYS A 45 -13.49 -15.94 3.94
CA LYS A 45 -14.31 -17.14 3.72
C LYS A 45 -14.66 -17.77 5.06
N TYR A 46 -15.93 -17.60 5.43
CA TYR A 46 -16.49 -18.21 6.63
C TYR A 46 -16.91 -19.67 6.34
N GLY A 47 -16.87 -20.52 7.39
CA GLY A 47 -17.36 -21.90 7.31
C GLY A 47 -16.39 -22.92 6.72
N THR A 48 -15.14 -22.54 6.46
CA THR A 48 -14.09 -23.46 5.97
C THR A 48 -13.49 -24.34 7.07
N GLY A 49 -13.66 -23.95 8.34
CA GLY A 49 -13.03 -24.59 9.49
C GLY A 49 -11.63 -24.08 9.81
N ASP A 50 -11.06 -23.21 8.97
CA ASP A 50 -9.80 -22.51 9.23
C ASP A 50 -10.07 -20.99 9.35
N TYR A 51 -9.75 -20.40 10.49
CA TYR A 51 -9.99 -18.98 10.71
C TYR A 51 -9.04 -18.09 9.89
N ASN A 52 -7.91 -18.64 9.40
CA ASN A 52 -7.01 -17.91 8.50
C ASN A 52 -7.67 -17.55 7.17
N ASP A 53 -8.72 -18.28 6.76
CA ASP A 53 -9.51 -17.95 5.59
C ASP A 53 -10.43 -16.73 5.82
N VAL A 54 -10.73 -16.39 7.08
CA VAL A 54 -11.46 -15.17 7.45
C VAL A 54 -10.49 -14.01 7.60
N ASP A 55 -9.45 -14.20 8.43
CA ASP A 55 -8.39 -13.23 8.65
C ASP A 55 -7.14 -13.93 9.19
N LEU A 56 -6.00 -13.69 8.55
CA LEU A 56 -4.71 -14.27 8.93
C LEU A 56 -4.25 -13.86 10.35
N THR A 57 -4.80 -12.77 10.88
CA THR A 57 -4.53 -12.29 12.25
C THR A 57 -5.63 -12.63 13.25
N SER A 58 -6.61 -13.44 12.84
CA SER A 58 -7.73 -13.89 13.68
C SER A 58 -8.60 -12.77 14.27
N GLY A 59 -8.75 -11.65 13.55
CA GLY A 59 -9.62 -10.53 13.92
C GLY A 59 -11.12 -10.79 13.68
N TYR A 60 -11.99 -10.03 14.36
CA TYR A 60 -13.45 -10.09 14.18
C TYR A 60 -13.90 -9.23 12.98
N ILE A 61 -13.58 -9.71 11.77
CA ILE A 61 -13.68 -8.93 10.53
C ILE A 61 -14.30 -9.75 9.39
N ASN A 62 -14.90 -9.07 8.41
CA ASN A 62 -15.42 -9.67 7.18
C ASN A 62 -14.91 -8.86 5.97
N TYR A 63 -13.79 -9.27 5.39
CA TYR A 63 -13.24 -8.64 4.21
C TYR A 63 -14.11 -8.92 2.98
N ARG A 64 -14.54 -7.85 2.33
CA ARG A 64 -15.47 -7.88 1.20
C ARG A 64 -14.73 -7.82 -0.13
N THR A 65 -15.31 -8.45 -1.14
CA THR A 65 -14.89 -8.27 -2.54
C THR A 65 -15.03 -6.81 -2.98
N ARG A 66 -14.33 -6.40 -4.05
CA ARG A 66 -14.43 -5.03 -4.59
C ARG A 66 -15.87 -4.60 -4.88
N VAL A 67 -16.65 -5.48 -5.52
CA VAL A 67 -18.04 -5.19 -5.91
C VAL A 67 -18.91 -4.96 -4.67
N ASP A 68 -18.76 -5.79 -3.64
CA ASP A 68 -19.52 -5.65 -2.41
C ASP A 68 -19.07 -4.43 -1.61
N ALA A 69 -17.76 -4.18 -1.54
CA ALA A 69 -17.19 -3.02 -0.88
C ALA A 69 -17.71 -1.71 -1.48
N GLN A 70 -17.85 -1.61 -2.81
CA GLN A 70 -18.45 -0.46 -3.47
C GLN A 70 -19.93 -0.29 -3.10
N LYS A 71 -20.71 -1.38 -3.15
CA LYS A 71 -22.14 -1.34 -2.80
C LYS A 71 -22.38 -0.95 -1.35
N LEU A 72 -21.52 -1.40 -0.46
CA LEU A 72 -21.55 -1.10 0.97
C LEU A 72 -20.93 0.27 1.31
N GLY A 73 -20.36 0.99 0.33
CA GLY A 73 -19.71 2.28 0.54
C GLY A 73 -18.38 2.19 1.33
N LEU A 74 -17.78 1.00 1.42
CA LEU A 74 -16.48 0.78 2.06
C LEU A 74 -15.33 1.33 1.24
N ILE A 75 -15.52 1.45 -0.07
CA ILE A 75 -14.57 2.06 -0.99
C ILE A 75 -15.27 3.00 -1.95
N SER A 76 -14.59 4.09 -2.32
CA SER A 76 -15.03 5.01 -3.37
C SER A 76 -13.88 5.85 -3.88
N ASN A 77 -14.08 6.48 -5.05
CA ASN A 77 -13.19 7.52 -5.57
C ASN A 77 -14.04 8.78 -5.75
N ALA A 78 -13.69 9.85 -5.05
CA ALA A 78 -14.39 11.14 -5.12
C ALA A 78 -13.37 12.28 -4.97
N ASP A 79 -13.57 13.37 -5.72
CA ASP A 79 -12.75 14.58 -5.64
C ASP A 79 -11.24 14.35 -5.80
N GLY A 80 -10.86 13.34 -6.58
CA GLY A 80 -9.47 12.98 -6.81
C GLY A 80 -8.84 12.13 -5.70
N GLU A 81 -9.57 11.83 -4.63
CA GLU A 81 -9.10 11.00 -3.52
C GLU A 81 -9.71 9.59 -3.56
N VAL A 82 -8.97 8.65 -2.96
CA VAL A 82 -9.39 7.27 -2.75
C VAL A 82 -9.87 7.13 -1.32
N TYR A 83 -11.09 6.66 -1.13
CA TYR A 83 -11.63 6.32 0.17
C TYR A 83 -11.57 4.80 0.39
N VAL A 84 -11.10 4.41 1.56
CA VAL A 84 -11.12 3.03 2.06
C VAL A 84 -11.50 3.07 3.54
N GLY A 85 -12.55 2.35 3.92
CA GLY A 85 -13.03 2.33 5.29
C GLY A 85 -13.82 1.06 5.65
N PRO A 86 -14.00 0.79 6.96
CA PRO A 86 -14.87 -0.27 7.44
C PRO A 86 -16.34 0.16 7.41
N ASP A 87 -17.24 -0.78 7.64
CA ASP A 87 -18.65 -0.47 7.89
C ASP A 87 -18.79 0.27 9.22
N ALA A 88 -19.17 1.55 9.14
CA ALA A 88 -19.35 2.44 10.28
C ALA A 88 -20.83 2.67 10.65
N HIS A 89 -21.77 2.06 9.94
CA HIS A 89 -23.20 2.40 10.07
C HIS A 89 -24.02 1.26 10.67
N ASN A 90 -23.64 0.00 10.42
CA ASN A 90 -24.38 -1.14 10.92
C ASN A 90 -23.81 -1.66 12.25
N ILE A 91 -24.73 -2.19 13.07
CA ILE A 91 -24.39 -2.95 14.27
C ILE A 91 -23.86 -4.32 13.82
N THR A 92 -22.71 -4.70 14.37
CA THR A 92 -22.12 -6.03 14.16
C THR A 92 -22.46 -6.88 15.38
N GLU A 93 -23.30 -7.88 15.20
CA GLU A 93 -23.71 -8.81 16.26
C GLU A 93 -22.58 -9.77 16.64
N PHE A 94 -22.63 -10.31 17.86
CA PHE A 94 -21.74 -11.36 18.33
C PHE A 94 -22.53 -12.44 19.10
N PRO A 95 -22.32 -13.74 18.84
CA PRO A 95 -21.37 -14.32 17.89
C PRO A 95 -21.86 -14.29 16.44
N GLY A 96 -20.94 -14.30 15.48
CA GLY A 96 -21.30 -14.34 14.06
C GLY A 96 -20.19 -13.85 13.13
N VAL A 97 -20.61 -13.17 12.07
CA VAL A 97 -19.73 -12.55 11.07
C VAL A 97 -19.23 -11.22 11.60
N GLY A 98 -17.92 -11.01 11.49
CA GLY A 98 -17.25 -9.78 11.93
C GLY A 98 -17.64 -8.54 11.12
N ARG A 99 -17.11 -7.38 11.53
CA ARG A 99 -17.41 -6.10 10.89
C ARG A 99 -16.89 -6.09 9.45
N SER A 100 -17.72 -5.64 8.50
CA SER A 100 -17.29 -5.56 7.10
C SER A 100 -16.18 -4.54 6.92
N SER A 101 -15.15 -4.91 6.18
CA SER A 101 -14.01 -4.04 5.81
C SER A 101 -13.40 -4.51 4.50
N VAL A 102 -12.25 -3.96 4.12
CA VAL A 102 -11.45 -4.42 2.98
C VAL A 102 -9.99 -4.58 3.37
N ARG A 103 -9.33 -5.53 2.71
CA ARG A 103 -7.89 -5.72 2.74
C ARG A 103 -7.39 -5.74 1.31
N LEU A 104 -6.48 -4.82 1.00
CA LEU A 104 -5.97 -4.59 -0.34
C LEU A 104 -4.52 -5.06 -0.43
N GLU A 105 -4.22 -5.88 -1.43
CA GLU A 105 -2.88 -6.41 -1.67
C GLU A 105 -2.44 -6.02 -3.08
N SER A 106 -1.29 -5.39 -3.24
CA SER A 106 -0.89 -4.87 -4.56
C SER A 106 -0.60 -6.02 -5.51
N LYS A 107 -1.06 -5.89 -6.76
CA LYS A 107 -0.75 -6.86 -7.83
C LYS A 107 0.74 -6.84 -8.19
N ALA A 108 1.35 -5.66 -8.11
CA ALA A 108 2.78 -5.48 -8.31
C ALA A 108 3.56 -5.91 -7.05
N ILE A 109 4.72 -6.53 -7.26
CA ILE A 109 5.65 -6.94 -6.20
C ILE A 109 6.96 -6.19 -6.40
N TYR A 110 7.42 -5.49 -5.37
CA TYR A 110 8.63 -4.68 -5.42
C TYR A 110 9.72 -5.29 -4.53
N ASN A 111 10.91 -5.53 -5.10
CA ASN A 111 12.05 -6.07 -4.34
C ASN A 111 12.90 -4.95 -3.70
N LYS A 112 13.07 -3.83 -4.42
CA LYS A 112 13.80 -2.64 -3.95
C LYS A 112 13.12 -1.40 -4.53
N SER A 113 12.43 -0.64 -3.68
CA SER A 113 11.65 0.52 -4.11
C SER A 113 11.65 1.61 -3.04
N LEU A 114 11.44 2.85 -3.49
CA LEU A 114 11.00 3.94 -2.64
C LEU A 114 9.49 4.09 -2.85
N MET A 115 8.72 3.73 -1.83
CA MET A 115 7.26 3.92 -1.83
C MET A 115 6.93 5.23 -1.12
N VAL A 116 6.24 6.13 -1.82
CA VAL A 116 5.77 7.39 -1.26
C VAL A 116 4.25 7.39 -1.33
N ALA A 117 3.60 7.33 -0.18
CA ALA A 117 2.15 7.44 -0.05
C ALA A 117 1.77 8.76 0.62
N ARG A 118 0.73 9.40 0.10
CA ARG A 118 0.15 10.63 0.69
C ARG A 118 -1.26 10.30 1.15
N PHE A 119 -1.54 10.63 2.41
CA PHE A 119 -2.84 10.40 3.02
C PHE A 119 -3.44 11.73 3.45
N SER A 120 -4.68 12.01 3.04
CA SER A 120 -5.49 13.10 3.60
C SER A 120 -6.09 12.72 4.96
N HIS A 121 -6.32 11.41 5.19
CA HIS A 121 -6.83 10.86 6.43
C HIS A 121 -6.32 9.42 6.65
N LEU A 122 -6.10 9.05 7.91
CA LEU A 122 -5.81 7.68 8.34
C LEU A 122 -6.84 7.25 9.40
N PRO A 123 -7.14 5.94 9.55
CA PRO A 123 -8.04 5.46 10.59
C PRO A 123 -7.62 5.99 11.98
N LYS A 124 -8.58 6.57 12.71
CA LYS A 124 -8.32 7.09 14.06
C LYS A 124 -8.09 5.92 15.03
N PRO A 125 -7.25 6.09 16.07
CA PRO A 125 -7.16 5.13 17.15
C PRO A 125 -8.52 5.02 17.87
N VAL A 126 -9.19 3.88 17.72
CA VAL A 126 -10.46 3.58 18.39
C VAL A 126 -10.41 2.16 18.94
N CYS A 127 -11.16 1.89 20.01
CA CYS A 127 -11.20 0.57 20.63
C CYS A 127 -11.60 -0.51 19.60
N GLY A 128 -10.82 -1.59 19.55
CA GLY A 128 -11.05 -2.72 18.64
C GLY A 128 -10.55 -2.51 17.20
N ALA A 129 -10.08 -1.32 16.82
CA ALA A 129 -9.48 -1.11 15.51
C ALA A 129 -8.01 -1.53 15.49
N TRP A 130 -7.61 -2.16 14.39
CA TRP A 130 -6.22 -2.51 14.10
C TRP A 130 -5.94 -2.23 12.61
N PRO A 131 -5.68 -0.96 12.24
CA PRO A 131 -5.32 -0.61 10.86
C PRO A 131 -3.84 -0.95 10.57
N ALA A 132 -3.56 -1.33 9.33
CA ALA A 132 -2.22 -1.55 8.76
C ALA A 132 -2.20 -1.14 7.28
#